data_AF-A0A927RMB8-F1
#
_entry.id   AF-A0A927RMB8-F1
#
_cell.length_a   1.000
_cell.length_b   1.000
_cell.length_c   1.000
_cell.angle_alpha   90.00
_cell.angle_beta   90.00
_cell.angle_gamma   90.00
#
_symmetry.space_group_name_H-M   'P 1'
#
loop_
_entity.id
_entity.type
_entity.pdbx_description
1 polymer ?
#
loop_
_entity_poly.entity_id
_entity_poly.type
_entity_poly.pdbx_seq_one_letter_code
_entity_poly.pdbx_strand_id
1 'polypeptide(L)' 'MKVKILCVGKIKEKYFTDAIDEYIKRLSRFCKTEIVEVAECTAYKTDLSASEIDKIKKSEGKDLLA' A
#
# COMPACT_ATOMS: atom_id res chain seq x y z
N MET A 1 -11.41 -13.41 -12.49
CA MET A 1 -10.00 -13.01 -12.30
C MET A 1 -9.87 -12.23 -11.00
N LYS A 2 -8.82 -12.46 -10.20
CA LYS A 2 -8.58 -11.74 -8.94
C LYS A 2 -7.36 -10.83 -9.09
N VAL A 3 -7.54 -9.55 -8.79
CA VAL A 3 -6.45 -8.55 -8.81
C VAL A 3 -6.23 -8.09 -7.38
N LYS A 4 -5.04 -8.33 -6.84
CA LYS A 4 -4.66 -7.89 -5.49
C LYS A 4 -3.65 -6.76 -5.61
N ILE A 5 -3.97 -5.61 -5.05
CA ILE A 5 -3.10 -4.44 -5.00
C ILE A 5 -2.52 -4.38 -3.58
N LEU A 6 -1.20 -4.46 -3.48
CA LEU A 6 -0.44 -4.46 -2.24
C LEU A 6 0.30 -3.12 -2.14
N CYS A 7 -0.01 -2.34 -1.11
CA CYS A 7 0.50 -0.98 -0.93
C CYS A 7 1.10 -0.80 0.47
N VAL A 8 2.15 0.01 0.57
CA VAL A 8 2.66 0.54 1.85
C VAL A 8 2.08 1.94 2.05
N GLY A 9 1.62 2.23 3.26
CA GLY A 9 0.99 3.48 3.63
C GLY A 9 -0.54 3.45 3.51
N LYS A 10 -1.19 4.38 4.23
CA LYS A 10 -2.64 4.59 4.20
C LYS A 10 -2.98 5.94 3.61
N ILE A 11 -3.89 5.95 2.65
CA ILE A 11 -4.45 7.19 2.08
C ILE A 11 -5.41 7.81 3.10
N LYS A 12 -5.22 9.08 3.43
CA LYS A 12 -6.04 9.78 4.44
C LYS A 12 -7.00 10.78 3.80
N GLU A 13 -6.69 11.20 2.58
CA GLU A 13 -7.41 12.21 1.84
C GLU A 13 -8.65 11.60 1.18
N LYS A 14 -9.81 12.11 1.56
CA LYS A 14 -11.11 11.63 1.07
C LYS A 14 -11.25 11.69 -0.46
N TYR A 15 -10.63 12.68 -1.10
CA TYR A 15 -10.66 12.81 -2.55
C TYR A 15 -10.07 11.57 -3.26
N PHE A 16 -8.96 11.02 -2.75
CA PHE A 16 -8.33 9.85 -3.33
C PHE A 16 -9.08 8.56 -2.99
N THR A 17 -9.62 8.43 -1.78
CA THR A 17 -10.44 7.26 -1.42
C THR A 17 -11.69 7.17 -2.29
N ASP A 18 -12.39 8.29 -2.50
CA ASP A 18 -13.60 8.33 -3.33
C ASP A 18 -13.29 8.02 -4.81
N ALA A 19 -12.14 8.48 -5.31
CA ALA A 19 -11.69 8.16 -6.66
C ALA A 19 -11.38 6.66 -6.82
N ILE A 20 -10.70 6.06 -5.85
CA ILE A 20 -10.38 4.62 -5.85
C ILE A 20 -11.67 3.79 -5.89
N ASP A 21 -12.66 4.13 -5.07
CA ASP A 21 -13.94 3.41 -5.02
C ASP A 21 -14.69 3.46 -6.36
N GLU A 22 -14.65 4.61 -7.06
CA GLU A 22 -15.24 4.75 -8.39
C GLU A 22 -14.55 3.84 -9.42
N TYR A 23 -13.22 3.71 -9.38
CA TYR A 23 -12.49 2.78 -10.23
C TYR A 23 -12.77 1.31 -9.88
N ILE A 24 -12.82 0.96 -8.59
CA ILE A 24 -13.18 -0.39 -8.14
C ILE A 24 -14.58 -0.76 -8.63
N LYS A 25 -15.53 0.16 -8.52
CA LYS A 25 -16.91 -0.04 -9.00
C LYS A 25 -16.95 -0.33 -10.50
N ARG A 26 -16.17 0.40 -11.30
CA ARG A 26 -16.05 0.17 -12.75
C ARG A 26 -15.40 -1.18 -13.08
N LEU A 27 -14.40 -1.59 -12.30
CA LEU A 27 -13.66 -2.85 -12.47
C LEU A 27 -14.44 -4.09 -12.00
N SER A 28 -15.42 -3.92 -11.11
CA SER A 28 -16.18 -5.02 -10.47
C SER A 28 -16.81 -6.03 -11.44
N ARG A 29 -17.13 -5.60 -12.67
CA ARG A 29 -17.68 -6.48 -13.73
C ARG A 29 -16.65 -7.43 -14.35
N PHE A 30 -15.36 -7.12 -14.23
CA PHE A 30 -14.28 -7.83 -14.92
C PHE A 30 -13.42 -8.65 -13.95
N CYS A 31 -13.14 -8.10 -12.77
CA CYS A 31 -12.31 -8.76 -11.77
C CYS A 31 -12.76 -8.45 -10.35
N LYS A 32 -12.38 -9.36 -9.45
CA LYS A 32 -12.47 -9.11 -8.01
C LYS A 32 -11.19 -8.40 -7.59
N THR A 33 -11.31 -7.12 -7.27
CA THR A 33 -10.21 -6.29 -6.77
C THR A 33 -10.13 -6.39 -5.25
N GLU A 34 -8.93 -6.58 -4.71
CA GLU A 34 -8.64 -6.56 -3.28
C GLU A 34 -7.47 -5.61 -3.04
N ILE A 35 -7.64 -4.61 -2.19
CA ILE A 35 -6.59 -3.67 -1.82
C ILE A 35 -6.16 -4.00 -0.40
N VAL A 36 -4.87 -4.24 -0.21
CA VAL A 36 -4.25 -4.49 1.09
C VAL A 36 -3.22 -3.39 1.35
N GLU A 37 -3.47 -2.63 2.39
CA GLU A 37 -2.62 -1.53 2.84
C GLU A 37 -1.86 -1.97 4.09
N VAL A 38 -0.54 -1.90 4.03
CA VAL A 38 0.36 -2.14 5.16
C VAL A 38 0.76 -0.80 5.75
N ALA A 39 0.90 -0.71 7.06
CA ALA A 39 1.38 0.51 7.71
C ALA A 39 2.82 0.81 7.28
N GLU A 40 3.10 2.06 6.93
CA GLU A 40 4.47 2.51 6.68
C GLU A 40 5.31 2.40 7.95
N CYS A 41 6.56 1.95 7.81
CA CYS A 41 7.47 1.89 8.94
C CYS A 41 7.85 3.33 9.32
N THR A 42 7.51 3.76 10.54
CA THR A 42 7.71 5.15 10.97
C THR A 42 9.20 5.46 11.12
N ALA A 43 9.82 5.94 10.05
CA ALA A 43 11.18 6.44 10.10
C ALA A 43 11.15 7.84 10.75
N TYR A 44 11.31 7.90 12.06
CA TYR A 44 11.39 9.14 12.84
C TYR A 44 12.63 10.02 12.52
N LYS A 45 13.35 9.74 11.44
CA LYS A 45 14.59 10.43 11.06
C LYS A 45 14.59 10.76 9.57
N THR A 46 14.81 12.03 9.27
CA THR A 46 14.91 12.59 7.91
C THR A 46 16.19 12.15 7.19
N ASP A 47 17.22 11.76 7.93
CA ASP A 47 18.52 11.30 7.42
C ASP A 47 18.75 9.83 7.78
N LEU A 48 18.29 8.93 6.92
CA LEU A 48 18.52 7.49 7.05
C LEU A 48 19.81 7.10 6.31
N SER A 49 20.65 6.29 6.95
CA SER A 49 21.77 5.64 6.26
C SER A 49 21.27 4.56 5.28
N ALA A 50 22.10 4.22 4.29
CA ALA A 50 21.75 3.18 3.31
C ALA A 50 21.40 1.82 3.94
N SER A 51 22.01 1.48 5.09
CA SER A 51 21.73 0.25 5.82
C SER A 51 20.36 0.26 6.50
N GLU A 52 19.92 1.43 6.99
CA GLU A 52 18.60 1.58 7.63
C GLU A 52 17.48 1.52 6.59
N ILE A 53 17.69 2.11 5.42
CA ILE A 53 16.74 2.01 4.29
C ILE A 53 16.54 0.55 3.87
N ASP A 54 17.62 -0.23 3.78
CA ASP A 54 17.52 -1.65 3.43
C ASP A 54 16.76 -2.47 4.49
N LYS A 55 16.95 -2.16 5.77
CA LYS A 55 16.19 -2.78 6.86
C LYS A 55 14.70 -2.45 6.79
N ILE A 56 14.35 -1.19 6.54
CA ILE A 56 12.95 -0.74 6.39
C ILE A 56 12.30 -1.49 5.22
N LYS A 57 12.93 -1.48 4.04
CA LYS A 57 12.43 -2.20 2.85
C LYS A 57 12.22 -3.69 3.10
N LYS A 58 13.13 -4.33 3.84
CA LYS A 58 13.00 -5.75 4.21
C LYS A 58 11.86 -6.00 5.20
N SER A 59 11.62 -5.07 6.13
CA SER A 59 10.49 -5.17 7.06
C SER A 59 9.17 -5.02 6.33
N GLU A 60 9.00 -3.94 5.57
CA GLU A 60 7.79 -3.67 4.79
C GLU A 60 7.54 -4.76 3.75
N GLY A 61 8.60 -5.26 3.11
CA GLY A 61 8.52 -6.39 2.19
C GLY A 61 8.04 -7.69 2.85
N LYS A 62 8.39 -7.95 4.11
CA LYS A 62 7.84 -9.10 4.85
C LYS A 62 6.36 -8.90 5.14
N ASP A 63 5.96 -7.71 5.56
CA ASP A 63 4.58 -7.41 5.89
C ASP A 63 3.66 -7.47 4.65
N LEU A 64 4.18 -7.13 3.46
CA LEU A 64 3.46 -7.29 2.18
C LEU A 64 3.31 -8.76 1.73
N LEU A 65 4.21 -9.64 2.16
CA LEU A 65 4.24 -11.05 1.77
C LEU A 65 3.57 -11.99 2.77
N ALA A 66 3.17 -11.49 3.94
CA ALA A 66 2.44 -12.22 4.99
C ALA A 66 0.97 -12.45 4.60
#